data_AF-A0A1C6TBC6-F1
#
_entry.id   AF-A0A1C6TBC6-F1
#
_cell.length_a   1.000
_cell.length_b   1.000
_cell.length_c   1.000
_cell.angle_alpha   90.00
_cell.angle_beta   90.00
_cell.angle_gamma   90.00
#
_symmetry.space_group_name_H-M   'P 1'
#
loop_
_entity.id
_entity.type
_entity.pdbx_description
1 polymer ?
#
loop_
_entity_poly.entity_id
_entity_poly.type
_entity_poly.pdbx_seq_one_letter_code
_entity_poly.pdbx_strand_id
1 'polypeptide(L)'
;MTRMDDWVTAACAELDLDPNRVPVPEVLDLARDVAHNVLRPGAPVSAYLLGLAVARGADPAATAARLGELARSWPVELGGENENASG
;
A
#
# COMPACT_ATOMS: atom_id res chain seq x y z
N MET A 1 -5.44 7.81 22.75
CA MET A 1 -4.52 6.78 22.26
C MET A 1 -5.29 5.49 22.11
N THR A 2 -5.27 4.93 20.92
CA THR A 2 -5.85 3.63 20.57
C THR A 2 -4.82 2.53 20.79
N ARG A 3 -5.25 1.26 20.86
CA ARG A 3 -4.32 0.11 20.89
C ARG A 3 -3.37 0.10 19.69
N MET A 4 -3.78 0.65 18.55
CA MET A 4 -2.92 0.79 17.38
C MET A 4 -1.82 1.83 17.62
N ASP A 5 -2.15 2.98 18.21
CA ASP A 5 -1.17 4.04 18.50
C ASP A 5 -0.08 3.52 19.46
N ASP A 6 -0.47 2.76 20.48
CA ASP A 6 0.44 2.14 21.44
C ASP A 6 1.36 1.12 20.74
N TRP A 7 0.78 0.28 19.88
CA TRP A 7 1.53 -0.71 19.12
C TRP A 7 2.53 -0.06 18.16
N VAL A 8 2.11 0.95 17.39
CA VAL A 8 2.99 1.66 16.45
C VAL A 8 4.13 2.33 17.21
N THR A 9 3.85 2.95 18.36
CA THR A 9 4.88 3.53 19.23
C THR A 9 5.90 2.48 19.69
N ALA A 10 5.43 1.34 20.21
CA ALA A 10 6.31 0.26 20.68
C ALA A 10 7.12 -0.37 19.54
N ALA A 11 6.50 -0.63 18.39
CA ALA A 11 7.17 -1.20 17.23
C ALA A 11 8.21 -0.24 16.63
N CYS A 12 7.92 1.06 16.60
CA CYS A 12 8.88 2.07 16.15
C CYS A 12 10.09 2.16 17.08
N ALA A 13 9.87 2.06 18.40
CA ALA A 13 10.97 2.04 19.38
C ALA A 13 11.90 0.84 19.19
N GLU A 14 11.37 -0.35 18.90
CA GLU A 14 12.17 -1.55 18.62
C GLU A 14 12.97 -1.45 17.32
N LEU A 15 12.44 -0.74 16.32
CA LEU A 15 13.01 -0.62 14.97
C LEU A 15 13.84 0.66 14.76
N ASP A 16 14.00 1.50 15.79
CA ASP A 16 14.64 2.82 15.71
C ASP A 16 14.01 3.74 14.64
N LEU A 17 12.68 3.82 14.65
CA LEU A 17 11.87 4.63 13.72
C LEU A 17 11.16 5.77 14.46
N ASP A 18 10.90 6.88 13.75
CA ASP A 18 10.04 7.96 14.24
C ASP A 18 8.56 7.59 14.02
N PRO A 19 7.75 7.40 15.09
CA PRO A 19 6.34 7.04 14.96
C PRO A 19 5.51 8.13 14.26
N ASN A 20 5.95 9.40 14.28
CA ASN A 20 5.25 10.49 13.57
C ASN A 20 5.40 10.39 12.05
N ARG A 21 6.31 9.55 11.56
CA ARG A 21 6.52 9.31 10.12
C ARG A 21 5.76 8.11 9.60
N VAL A 22 4.98 7.43 10.43
CA VAL A 22 4.18 6.26 10.02
C VAL A 22 2.79 6.72 9.58
N PRO A 23 2.43 6.62 8.28
CA PRO A 23 1.11 7.01 7.78
C PRO A 23 0.09 5.89 8.06
N VAL A 24 -0.28 5.73 9.34
CA VAL A 24 -1.17 4.64 9.80
C VAL A 24 -2.51 4.64 9.06
N PRO A 25 -3.25 5.77 8.93
CA PRO A 25 -4.53 5.79 8.22
C PRO A 25 -4.40 5.29 6.78
N GLU A 26 -3.41 5.76 6.04
CA GLU A 26 -3.20 5.43 4.63
C GLU A 26 -2.83 3.96 4.44
N VAL A 27 -2.00 3.40 5.33
CA VAL A 27 -1.65 1.97 5.30
C VAL A 27 -2.89 1.10 5.57
N LEU A 28 -3.73 1.49 6.52
CA LEU A 28 -4.94 0.74 6.86
C LEU A 28 -6.01 0.85 5.77
N ASP A 29 -6.15 2.01 5.14
CA ASP A 29 -7.05 2.19 4.01
C ASP A 29 -6.59 1.42 2.77
N LEU A 30 -5.28 1.40 2.49
CA LEU A 30 -4.72 0.53 1.45
C LEU A 30 -5.02 -0.95 1.73
N ALA A 31 -4.77 -1.40 2.96
CA ALA A 31 -5.03 -2.78 3.35
C ALA A 31 -6.53 -3.14 3.20
N ARG A 32 -7.42 -2.21 3.57
CA ARG A 32 -8.87 -2.34 3.39
C ARG A 32 -9.23 -2.50 1.92
N ASP A 33 -8.75 -1.62 1.05
CA ASP A 33 -9.08 -1.64 -0.38
C ASP A 33 -8.60 -2.91 -1.05
N VAL A 34 -7.38 -3.36 -0.74
CA VAL A 34 -6.84 -4.61 -1.30
C VAL A 34 -7.61 -5.83 -0.81
N ALA A 35 -7.95 -5.88 0.49
CA ALA A 35 -8.69 -7.01 1.05
C ALA A 35 -10.11 -7.13 0.47
N HIS A 36 -10.75 -6.01 0.14
CA HIS A 36 -12.10 -6.00 -0.42
C HIS A 36 -12.15 -6.21 -1.94
N ASN A 37 -11.20 -5.64 -2.68
CA ASN A 37 -11.29 -5.59 -4.15
C ASN A 37 -10.36 -6.59 -4.87
N VAL A 38 -9.26 -7.03 -4.22
CA VAL A 38 -8.25 -7.91 -4.84
C VAL A 38 -8.33 -9.32 -4.25
N LEU A 39 -7.84 -9.49 -3.01
CA LEU A 39 -7.96 -10.70 -2.21
C LEU A 39 -7.47 -10.43 -0.78
N ARG A 40 -8.08 -11.08 0.23
CA ARG A 40 -7.74 -10.85 1.65
C ARG A 40 -6.25 -11.05 1.98
N PRO A 41 -5.56 -12.12 1.50
CA PRO A 41 -4.11 -12.25 1.70
C PRO A 41 -3.26 -11.15 1.03
N GLY A 42 -3.82 -10.37 0.09
CA GLY A 42 -3.10 -9.32 -0.62
C GLY A 42 -2.81 -8.09 0.24
N ALA A 43 -3.57 -7.86 1.31
CA ALA A 43 -3.39 -6.72 2.20
C ALA A 43 -1.97 -6.65 2.82
N PRO A 44 -1.45 -7.68 3.52
CA PRO A 44 -0.09 -7.65 4.07
C PRO A 44 0.98 -7.56 2.98
N VAL A 45 0.78 -8.20 1.82
CA VAL A 45 1.73 -8.13 0.70
C VAL A 45 1.82 -6.70 0.15
N SER A 46 0.69 -6.01 0.03
CA SER A 46 0.65 -4.62 -0.47
C SER A 46 1.28 -3.64 0.51
N ALA A 47 1.09 -3.82 1.82
CA ALA A 47 1.78 -3.04 2.84
C ALA A 47 3.31 -3.21 2.78
N TYR A 48 3.78 -4.44 2.55
CA TYR A 48 5.21 -4.70 2.36
C TYR A 48 5.75 -4.03 1.09
N LEU A 49 5.02 -4.09 -0.03
CA LEU A 49 5.39 -3.41 -1.28
C LEU A 49 5.43 -1.89 -1.12
N LEU A 50 4.46 -1.30 -0.42
CA LEU A 50 4.47 0.12 -0.05
C LEU A 50 5.76 0.48 0.71
N GLY A 51 6.11 -0.31 1.73
CA GLY A 51 7.35 -0.13 2.50
C GLY A 51 8.60 -0.19 1.62
N LEU A 52 8.69 -1.15 0.69
CA LEU A 52 9.81 -1.25 -0.26
C LEU A 52 9.92 -0.04 -1.20
N ALA A 53 8.79 0.49 -1.67
CA ALA A 53 8.79 1.68 -2.52
C ALA A 53 9.24 2.94 -1.75
N VAL A 54 8.74 3.11 -0.52
CA VAL A 54 9.14 4.21 0.37
C VAL A 54 10.63 4.13 0.71
N ALA A 55 11.15 2.93 0.98
CA ALA A 55 12.59 2.72 1.22
C ALA A 55 13.47 3.10 0.01
N ARG A 56 12.90 3.13 -1.20
CA ARG A 56 13.55 3.61 -2.43
C ARG A 56 13.34 5.10 -2.70
N GLY A 57 12.76 5.84 -1.75
CA GLY A 57 12.54 7.28 -1.85
C GLY A 57 11.20 7.70 -2.43
N ALA A 58 10.23 6.78 -2.60
CA ALA A 58 8.88 7.16 -3.01
C ALA A 58 8.13 7.87 -1.86
N ASP A 59 7.26 8.81 -2.22
CA ASP A 59 6.37 9.46 -1.24
C ASP A 59 5.34 8.44 -0.70
N PRO A 60 5.22 8.26 0.63
CA PRO A 60 4.34 7.26 1.21
C PRO A 60 2.86 7.45 0.85
N ALA A 61 2.36 8.68 0.96
CA ALA A 61 0.94 8.98 0.75
C ALA A 61 0.54 8.80 -0.72
N ALA A 62 1.35 9.34 -1.64
CA ALA A 62 1.12 9.17 -3.07
C ALA A 62 1.25 7.70 -3.52
N THR A 63 2.19 6.95 -2.92
CA THR A 63 2.35 5.52 -3.24
C THR A 63 1.17 4.70 -2.73
N ALA A 64 0.71 4.95 -1.51
CA ALA A 64 -0.48 4.30 -0.95
C ALA A 64 -1.73 4.62 -1.77
N ALA A 65 -1.92 5.89 -2.17
CA ALA A 65 -3.02 6.31 -3.02
C ALA A 65 -3.04 5.57 -4.37
N ARG A 66 -1.89 5.50 -5.06
CA ARG A 66 -1.76 4.78 -6.35
C ARG A 66 -2.05 3.29 -6.22
N LEU A 67 -1.57 2.64 -5.15
CA LEU A 67 -1.87 1.23 -4.89
C LEU A 67 -3.34 1.01 -4.53
N GLY A 68 -3.95 1.93 -3.79
CA GLY A 68 -5.37 1.90 -3.47
C GLY A 68 -6.26 2.08 -4.71
N GLU A 69 -5.90 3.01 -5.60
CA GLU A 69 -6.56 3.18 -6.90
C GLU A 69 -6.48 1.91 -7.75
N LEU A 70 -5.28 1.31 -7.85
CA LEU A 70 -5.07 0.05 -8.53
C LEU A 70 -5.98 -1.05 -7.97
N ALA A 71 -6.02 -1.20 -6.64
CA ALA A 71 -6.86 -2.17 -5.96
C ALA A 71 -8.35 -1.97 -6.25
N ARG A 72 -8.85 -0.72 -6.21
CA ARG A 72 -10.27 -0.41 -6.49
C ARG A 72 -10.66 -0.64 -7.94
N SER A 73 -9.70 -0.58 -8.87
CA SER A 73 -9.92 -0.88 -10.30
C SER A 73 -9.71 -2.36 -10.68
N TRP A 74 -9.45 -3.24 -9.70
CA TRP A 74 -9.12 -4.64 -9.96
C TRP A 74 -10.35 -5.48 -10.39
N PRO A 75 -10.23 -6.40 -11.37
CA PRO A 75 -9.05 -6.71 -12.17
C PRO A 75 -8.78 -5.63 -13.23
N VAL A 76 -7.52 -5.19 -13.31
CA VAL A 76 -7.09 -4.29 -14.38
C VAL A 76 -6.76 -5.11 -15.61
N GLU A 77 -7.29 -4.74 -16.77
CA GLU A 77 -6.78 -5.25 -18.04
C GLU A 77 -5.35 -4.74 -18.24
N LEU A 78 -4.37 -5.61 -18.02
CA LEU A 78 -2.97 -5.33 -18.29
C LEU A 78 -2.75 -5.36 -19.79
N GLY A 79 -3.09 -4.25 -20.48
CA GLY A 79 -2.78 -3.99 -21.88
C GLY A 79 -3.24 -5.09 -22.84
N GLY A 80 -4.41 -4.90 -23.46
CA GLY A 80 -4.68 -5.52 -24.76
C GLY A 80 -3.48 -5.24 -25.68
N GLU A 81 -2.90 -6.31 -26.20
CA GLU A 81 -1.77 -6.26 -27.10
C GLU A 81 -2.08 -5.27 -28.24
N ASN A 82 -1.07 -4.48 -28.63
CA ASN A 82 -1.10 -3.74 -29.89
C ASN A 82 -1.10 -4.74 -31.06
N GLU A 83 -2.20 -5.45 -31.27
CA GLU A 83 -2.47 -6.28 -32.43
C GLU A 83 -3.28 -5.44 -33.43
N ASN A 84 -2.61 -4.46 -34.05
CA ASN A 84 -2.93 -3.88 -35.37
C ASN A 84 -2.04 -2.64 -35.62
N ALA A 85 -0.72 -2.83 -35.57
CA ALA A 85 0.24 -1.92 -36.21
C ALA A 85 1.00 -2.69 -37.30
N SER A 86 0.26 -3.30 -38.22
CA SER A 86 0.72 -3.72 -39.54
C SER A 86 -0.49 -3.97 -40.42
N GLY A 87 -0.76 -3.02 -41.31
CA GLY A 87 -1.76 -3.03 -42.36
C GLY A 87 -1.52 -1.86 -43.29
#